data_AF-A0A1J5IDB3-F1
#
_entry.id   AF-A0A1J5IDB3-F1
#
_cell.length_a   1.000
_cell.length_b   1.000
_cell.length_c   1.000
_cell.angle_alpha   90.00
_cell.angle_beta   90.00
_cell.angle_gamma   90.00
#
_symmetry.space_group_name_H-M   'P 1'
#
loop_
_entity.id
_entity.type
_entity.pdbx_description
1 polymer ?
#
loop_
_entity_poly.entity_id
_entity_poly.type
_entity_poly.pdbx_seq_one_letter_code
_entity_poly.pdbx_strand_id
1 'polypeptide(L)' 'MPSLAAIRFNPVIRAFSERLKANGVRGKKMIVAVMRKLIHMVFAILKSGKPFDPEYRNCV' A
#
# COMPACT_ATOMS: atom_id res chain seq x y z
N MET A 1 -14.21 3.83 2.84
CA MET A 1 -13.29 3.41 1.74
C MET A 1 -11.97 2.92 2.32
N PRO A 2 -11.53 1.68 2.03
CA PRO A 2 -10.35 1.06 2.65
C PRO A 2 -9.02 1.77 2.30
N SER A 3 -8.94 2.35 1.10
CA SER A 3 -7.75 3.07 0.62
C SER A 3 -7.45 4.33 1.43
N LEU A 4 -8.49 5.09 1.82
CA LEU A 4 -8.36 6.28 2.66
C LEU A 4 -7.93 5.93 4.09
N ALA A 5 -8.48 4.86 4.65
CA ALA A 5 -8.07 4.35 5.96
C ALA A 5 -6.60 3.89 5.93
N ALA A 6 -6.19 3.15 4.91
CA ALA A 6 -4.81 2.71 4.76
C ALA A 6 -3.81 3.86 4.62
N ILE A 7 -4.13 4.92 3.88
CA ILE A 7 -3.26 6.11 3.79
C ILE A 7 -3.10 6.79 5.16
N ARG A 8 -4.12 6.75 6.01
CA ARG A 8 -4.11 7.40 7.32
C ARG A 8 -3.38 6.56 8.39
N PHE A 9 -3.60 5.26 8.41
CA PHE A 9 -3.12 4.38 9.48
C PHE A 9 -1.88 3.56 9.11
N ASN A 10 -1.62 3.29 7.83
CA ASN A 10 -0.50 2.47 7.40
C ASN A 10 0.64 3.35 6.81
N PRO A 11 1.79 3.48 7.50
CA PRO A 11 2.89 4.33 7.06
C PRO A 11 3.49 3.89 5.72
N VAL A 12 3.50 2.58 5.42
CA VAL A 12 3.99 2.04 4.13
C VAL A 12 3.11 2.52 2.97
N ILE A 13 1.79 2.48 3.17
CA ILE A 13 0.82 2.93 2.18
C ILE A 13 0.85 4.44 2.06
N ARG A 14 1.02 5.19 3.16
CA ARG A 14 1.18 6.65 3.14
C ARG A 14 2.37 7.06 2.28
N ALA A 15 3.55 6.48 2.52
CA ALA A 15 4.75 6.73 1.73
C ALA A 15 4.59 6.31 0.26
N PHE A 16 3.89 5.20 -0.03
CA PHE A 16 3.54 4.83 -1.40
C PHE A 16 2.63 5.87 -2.07
N SER A 17 1.64 6.36 -1.34
CA SER A 17 0.69 7.37 -1.82
C SER A 17 1.37 8.71 -2.10
N GLU A 18 2.35 9.11 -1.28
CA GLU A 18 3.15 10.32 -1.47
C GLU A 18 4.05 10.20 -2.71
N ARG A 19 4.71 9.05 -2.90
CA ARG A 19 5.48 8.78 -4.13
C ARG A 19 4.61 8.84 -5.38
N LEU A 20 3.39 8.29 -5.34
CA LEU A 20 2.45 8.37 -6.45
C LEU A 20 2.06 9.83 -6.75
N LYS A 21 1.83 10.63 -5.72
CA LYS A 21 1.55 12.07 -5.87
C LYS A 21 2.74 12.81 -6.48
N ALA A 22 3.96 12.51 -6.04
CA ALA A 22 5.20 13.08 -6.58
C ALA A 22 5.38 12.74 -8.07
N ASN A 23 4.99 11.52 -8.47
CA ASN A 23 4.98 11.08 -9.86
C ASN A 23 3.79 11.64 -10.68
N GLY A 24 2.99 12.56 -10.13
CA GLY A 24 1.86 13.18 -10.82
C GLY A 24 0.59 12.30 -10.93
N VAL A 25 0.56 11.13 -10.28
CA VAL A 25 -0.62 10.25 -10.29
C VAL A 25 -1.67 10.81 -9.33
N ARG A 26 -2.81 11.24 -9.87
CA ARG A 26 -3.89 11.90 -9.09
C ARG A 26 -5.25 11.22 -9.27
N GLY A 27 -6.17 11.55 -8.37
CA GLY A 27 -7.58 11.14 -8.43
C GLY A 27 -7.79 9.62 -8.30
N LYS A 28 -8.71 9.07 -9.10
CA LYS A 28 -9.10 7.65 -9.03
C LYS A 28 -7.93 6.69 -9.30
N LYS A 29 -6.99 7.06 -10.18
CA LYS A 29 -5.80 6.23 -10.48
C LYS A 29 -4.95 5.96 -9.24
N MET A 30 -4.78 6.98 -8.39
CA MET A 30 -4.06 6.86 -7.13
C MET A 30 -4.77 5.89 -6.16
N ILE A 31 -6.09 6.01 -6.03
CA ILE A 31 -6.88 5.14 -5.14
C ILE A 31 -6.80 3.68 -5.60
N VAL A 32 -6.92 3.42 -6.91
CA VAL A 32 -6.81 2.06 -7.47
C VAL A 32 -5.42 1.48 -7.25
N ALA A 33 -4.36 2.26 -7.43
CA ALA A 33 -2.99 1.83 -7.17
C ALA A 33 -2.79 1.45 -5.68
N VAL A 34 -3.33 2.24 -4.75
CA VAL A 34 -3.31 1.95 -3.32
C VAL A 34 -4.09 0.67 -3.00
N MET A 35 -5.28 0.49 -3.56
CA MET A 35 -6.09 -0.73 -3.37
C MET A 35 -5.37 -1.97 -3.88
N ARG A 36 -4.75 -1.91 -5.06
CA ARG A 36 -3.95 -3.01 -5.60
C ARG A 36 -2.81 -3.37 -4.64
N LYS A 37 -2.08 -2.38 -4.12
CA LYS A 37 -1.00 -2.61 -3.16
C LYS A 37 -1.49 -3.27 -1.87
N LEU A 38 -2.67 -2.87 -1.37
CA LEU A 38 -3.30 -3.48 -0.19
C LEU A 38 -3.64 -4.96 -0.40
N ILE A 39 -4.28 -5.31 -1.52
CA ILE A 39 -4.65 -6.69 -1.82
C ILE A 39 -3.40 -7.58 -1.88
N HIS A 40 -2.33 -7.11 -2.53
CA HIS A 40 -1.07 -7.85 -2.58
C HIS A 40 -0.43 -8.01 -1.20
N MET A 41 -0.52 -7.01 -0.34
CA MET A 41 0.01 -7.07 1.03
C MET A 41 -0.73 -8.11 1.85
N VAL A 42 -2.06 -8.10 1.83
CA VAL A 42 -2.89 -9.11 2.51
C VAL A 42 -2.61 -10.51 1.96
N PHE A 43 -2.53 -10.66 0.64
CA PHE A 43 -2.20 -11.94 0.02
C PHE A 43 -0.79 -12.44 0.41
N ALA A 44 0.20 -11.55 0.49
CA ALA A 44 1.55 -11.90 0.91
C ALA A 44 1.61 -12.36 2.38
N ILE A 45 0.88 -11.70 3.27
CA ILE A 45 0.76 -12.09 4.69
C ILE A 45 0.13 -13.48 4.79
N LEU A 46 -1.00 -13.69 4.12
CA LEU A 46 -1.71 -14.97 4.12
C LEU A 46 -0.85 -16.10 3.54
N LYS A 47 -0.12 -15.83 2.46
CA LYS A 47 0.76 -16.81 1.81
C LYS A 47 2.01 -17.12 2.63
N SER A 48 2.61 -16.12 3.26
CA SER A 48 3.85 -16.29 4.04
C SER A 48 3.60 -16.85 5.44
N GLY A 49 2.37 -16.73 5.97
CA GLY A 49 2.05 -17.06 7.36
C GLY A 49 2.76 -16.19 8.40
N LYS A 50 3.45 -15.13 7.96
CA LYS A 50 4.17 -14.19 8.84
C LYS A 50 3.30 -12.97 9.10
N PRO A 51 3.30 -12.41 10.33
CA PRO A 51 2.61 -11.17 10.63
C PRO A 51 3.03 -10.02 9.70
N PHE A 52 2.16 -9.02 9.57
CA PHE A 52 2.50 -7.81 8.82
C PHE A 52 3.71 -7.11 9.46
N ASP A 53 4.78 -6.96 8.67
CA ASP A 53 5.96 -6.20 9.04
C ASP A 53 6.06 -4.93 8.17
N PRO A 54 5.97 -3.72 8.76
CA PRO A 54 6.09 -2.45 8.04
C PRO A 54 7.44 -2.26 7.35
N GLU A 55 8.50 -2.89 7.87
CA GLU A 55 9.87 -2.81 7.35
C GLU A 55 10.12 -3.86 6.25
N TYR A 56 9.12 -4.68 5.90
CA TYR A 56 9.20 -5.68 4.84
C TYR A 56 9.22 -5.01 3.45
N ARG A 57 10.36 -4.38 3.13
CA ARG A 57 10.76 -4.04 1.78
C ARG A 57 11.18 -5.33 1.11
N ASN A 58 10.34 -5.85 0.21
CA ASN A 58 10.80 -6.82 -0.77
C ASN A 58 12.08 -6.28 -1.41
N CYS A 59 13.21 -6.89 -1.07
CA CYS A 59 14.46 -6.80 -1.80
C CYS A 59 14.41 -7.93 -2.83
N VAL A 60 13.52 -7.81 -3.84
CA VAL A 60 13.58 -8.39 -5.19
C VAL A 60 12.57 -7.65 -6.05
#